data_AF-A0A2Z6LHU5-F1
#
_entry.id   AF-A0A2Z6LHU5-F1
#
_cell.length_a   1.000
_cell.length_b   1.000
_cell.length_c   1.000
_cell.angle_alpha   90.00
_cell.angle_beta   90.00
_cell.angle_gamma   90.00
#
_symmetry.space_group_name_H-M   'P 1'
#
loop_
_entity.id
_entity.type
_entity.pdbx_description
1 polymer ?
#
loop_
_entity_poly.entity_id
_entity_poly.type
_entity_poly.pdbx_seq_one_letter_code
_entity_poly.pdbx_strand_id
1 'polypeptide(L)'
;MVWEVLLYMYILYSPDWHYRSTMPIFLFLYGAGFATAHAVFRYGVGFKVHYVVLCLLCTPRMYKYYIYTQDVLAKRLAKLFLGTLLLGSLVGVCDRVFCKEISRWPINPQGHALWHVFMGFNSYFANTFLMFCRAEQRGWSPKVVYLLGVLPYVKIEKPKSQ
;
A
#
# COMPACT_ATOMS: atom_id res chain seq x y z
N MET A 1 3.88 5.53 3.69
CA MET A 1 2.75 6.47 3.71
C MET A 1 2.67 7.28 2.41
N VAL A 2 2.98 8.58 2.32
CA VAL A 2 2.75 9.35 1.06
C VAL A 2 3.61 8.85 -0.11
N TRP A 3 4.92 8.70 0.08
CA TRP A 3 5.84 8.18 -0.96
C TRP A 3 5.39 6.83 -1.55
N GLU A 4 4.93 5.95 -0.67
CA GLU A 4 4.42 4.64 -1.02
C GLU A 4 3.14 4.73 -1.87
N VAL A 5 2.19 5.60 -1.51
CA VAL A 5 0.98 5.78 -2.33
C VAL A 5 1.30 6.44 -3.67
N LEU A 6 2.30 7.33 -3.74
CA LEU A 6 2.78 7.86 -5.02
C LEU A 6 3.41 6.76 -5.90
N LEU A 7 4.13 5.81 -5.30
CA LEU A 7 4.59 4.61 -6.01
C LEU A 7 3.41 3.77 -6.50
N TYR A 8 2.34 3.64 -5.71
CA TYR A 8 1.12 2.95 -6.13
C TYR A 8 0.48 3.65 -7.32
N MET A 9 0.36 4.98 -7.29
CA MET A 9 -0.11 5.76 -8.43
C MET A 9 0.74 5.51 -9.67
N TYR A 10 2.06 5.48 -9.54
CA TYR A 10 2.96 5.13 -10.65
C TYR A 10 2.63 3.75 -11.23
N ILE A 11 2.53 2.72 -10.40
CA ILE A 11 2.26 1.36 -10.88
C ILE A 11 0.86 1.25 -11.51
N LEU A 12 -0.14 1.86 -10.88
CA LEU A 12 -1.55 1.73 -11.25
C LEU A 12 -1.93 2.52 -12.51
N TYR A 13 -1.27 3.65 -12.76
CA TYR A 13 -1.63 4.57 -13.85
C TYR A 13 -0.59 4.66 -14.96
N SER A 14 0.65 4.21 -14.74
CA SER A 14 1.69 4.31 -15.79
C SER A 14 1.35 3.69 -17.15
N PRO A 15 0.52 2.64 -17.28
CA PRO A 15 0.11 2.16 -18.61
C PRO A 15 -0.67 3.20 -19.42
N ASP A 16 -1.39 4.10 -18.75
CA ASP A 16 -2.27 5.10 -19.36
C ASP A 16 -1.60 6.48 -19.52
N TRP A 17 -0.37 6.65 -19.04
CA TRP A 17 0.32 7.94 -19.13
C TRP A 17 0.78 8.26 -20.54
N HIS A 18 0.33 9.42 -21.03
CA HIS A 18 0.84 10.01 -22.27
C HIS A 18 2.33 10.35 -22.15
N TYR A 19 2.73 11.03 -21.06
CA TYR A 19 4.12 11.42 -20.78
C TYR A 19 4.83 10.43 -19.85
N ARG A 20 5.22 9.27 -20.39
CA ARG A 20 5.78 8.16 -19.61
C ARG A 20 7.03 8.50 -18.79
N SER A 21 7.91 9.37 -19.30
CA SER A 21 9.15 9.76 -18.62
C SER A 21 8.98 10.93 -17.66
N THR A 22 7.99 11.81 -17.88
CA THR A 22 7.79 13.02 -17.08
C THR A 22 6.95 12.76 -15.83
N MET A 23 5.98 11.86 -15.90
CA MET A 23 5.09 11.56 -14.77
C MET A 23 5.81 11.05 -13.51
N PRO A 24 6.84 10.17 -13.58
CA PRO A 24 7.64 9.82 -12.41
C PRO A 24 8.34 11.02 -11.77
N ILE A 25 8.87 11.92 -12.59
CA ILE A 25 9.53 13.15 -12.13
C ILE A 25 8.52 14.04 -11.42
N PHE A 26 7.32 14.20 -12.00
CA PHE A 26 6.22 14.93 -11.36
C PHE A 26 5.86 14.34 -9.99
N LEU A 27 5.65 13.02 -9.89
CA LEU A 27 5.33 12.37 -8.62
C LEU A 27 6.45 12.54 -7.59
N PHE A 28 7.71 12.47 -8.02
CA PHE A 28 8.86 12.70 -7.15
C PHE A 28 8.88 14.14 -6.61
N LEU A 29 8.76 15.13 -7.49
CA LEU A 29 8.73 16.55 -7.10
C LEU A 29 7.53 16.86 -6.21
N TYR A 30 6.37 16.27 -6.50
CA TYR A 30 5.18 16.36 -5.68
C TYR A 30 5.42 15.82 -4.25
N GLY A 31 5.99 14.62 -4.14
CA GLY A 31 6.31 14.01 -2.84
C GLY A 31 7.33 14.82 -2.05
N ALA A 32 8.37 15.34 -2.72
CA ALA A 32 9.39 16.18 -2.10
C ALA A 32 8.80 17.51 -1.61
N GLY A 33 8.02 18.20 -2.43
CA GLY A 33 7.35 19.45 -2.07
C GLY A 33 6.38 19.25 -0.91
N PHE A 34 5.58 18.18 -0.93
CA PHE A 34 4.70 17.82 0.17
C PHE A 34 5.48 17.56 1.47
N ALA A 35 6.58 16.80 1.42
CA ALA A 35 7.41 16.51 2.59
C ALA A 35 8.00 17.79 3.21
N THR A 36 8.52 18.70 2.38
CA THR A 36 9.03 20.00 2.83
C THR A 36 7.93 20.84 3.49
N ALA A 37 6.78 20.98 2.84
CA ALA A 37 5.65 21.73 3.39
C ALA A 37 5.17 21.11 4.72
N HIS A 38 5.07 19.79 4.80
CA HIS A 38 4.69 19.10 6.02
C HIS A 38 5.71 19.32 7.16
N ALA A 39 7.01 19.32 6.86
CA ALA A 39 8.06 19.57 7.84
C ALA A 39 8.04 21.01 8.39
N VAL A 40 7.82 22.00 7.51
CA VAL A 40 7.79 23.43 7.87
C VAL A 40 6.53 23.79 8.65
N PHE A 41 5.36 23.43 8.12
CA PHE A 41 4.08 23.89 8.66
C PHE A 41 3.43 22.93 9.66
N ARG A 42 3.92 21.69 9.78
CA ARG A 42 3.45 20.68 10.74
C ARG A 42 1.94 20.41 10.67
N TYR A 43 1.35 20.44 9.48
CA TYR A 43 -0.08 20.21 9.26
C TYR A 43 -0.50 18.76 9.56
N GLY A 44 -0.84 18.46 10.81
CA GLY A 44 -1.21 17.10 11.23
C GLY A 44 -2.54 16.58 10.64
N VAL A 45 -3.60 17.39 10.65
CA VAL A 45 -4.89 17.00 10.06
C VAL A 45 -4.83 17.00 8.54
N GLY A 46 -4.22 18.02 7.95
CA GLY A 46 -4.03 18.14 6.50
C GLY A 46 -3.32 16.92 5.93
N PHE A 47 -2.26 16.44 6.60
CA PHE A 47 -1.58 15.20 6.22
C PHE A 47 -2.52 13.99 6.16
N LYS A 48 -3.35 13.78 7.19
CA LYS A 48 -4.26 12.62 7.25
C LYS A 48 -5.30 12.67 6.14
N VAL A 49 -5.94 13.83 5.96
CA VAL A 49 -6.95 14.03 4.90
C VAL A 49 -6.32 13.82 3.53
N HIS A 50 -5.17 14.45 3.29
CA HIS A 50 -4.45 14.32 2.04
C HIS A 50 -4.07 12.86 1.73
N TYR A 51 -3.54 12.14 2.72
CA TYR A 51 -3.20 10.74 2.58
C TYR A 51 -4.42 9.86 2.25
N VAL A 52 -5.57 10.07 2.92
CA VAL A 52 -6.81 9.36 2.60
C VAL A 52 -7.26 9.62 1.17
N VAL A 53 -7.20 10.87 0.70
CA VAL A 53 -7.54 11.23 -0.68
C VAL A 53 -6.64 10.48 -1.67
N LEU A 54 -5.32 10.45 -1.46
CA LEU A 54 -4.40 9.70 -2.32
C LEU A 54 -4.72 8.20 -2.36
N CYS A 55 -5.04 7.60 -1.21
CA CYS A 55 -5.44 6.19 -1.14
C CYS A 55 -6.73 5.94 -1.94
N LEU A 56 -7.75 6.80 -1.78
CA LEU A 56 -9.02 6.69 -2.50
C LEU A 56 -8.83 6.83 -4.02
N LEU A 57 -7.90 7.68 -4.46
CA LEU A 57 -7.55 7.78 -5.88
C LEU A 57 -6.96 6.47 -6.42
N CYS A 58 -6.21 5.71 -5.61
CA CYS A 58 -5.65 4.42 -6.03
C CYS A 58 -6.70 3.30 -6.08
N THR A 59 -7.73 3.35 -5.23
CA THR A 59 -8.68 2.26 -5.02
C THR A 59 -9.37 1.76 -6.30
N PRO A 60 -9.95 2.61 -7.18
CA PRO A 60 -10.63 2.14 -8.38
C PRO A 60 -9.71 1.35 -9.31
N ARG A 61 -8.46 1.83 -9.48
CA ARG A 61 -7.48 1.14 -10.34
C ARG A 61 -6.95 -0.13 -9.69
N MET A 62 -6.73 -0.13 -8.39
CA MET A 62 -6.36 -1.35 -7.65
C MET A 62 -7.46 -2.42 -7.76
N TYR A 63 -8.73 -2.01 -7.62
CA TYR A 63 -9.89 -2.89 -7.79
C TYR A 63 -10.00 -3.42 -9.22
N LYS A 64 -9.78 -2.57 -10.24
CA LYS A 64 -9.70 -2.99 -11.65
C LYS A 64 -8.68 -4.12 -11.80
N TYR A 65 -7.44 -3.95 -11.33
CA TYR A 65 -6.45 -5.03 -11.45
C TYR A 65 -6.85 -6.29 -10.69
N TYR A 66 -7.41 -6.15 -9.49
CA TYR A 66 -7.91 -7.29 -8.71
C TYR A 66 -8.94 -8.13 -9.47
N ILE A 67 -9.92 -7.52 -10.15
CA ILE A 67 -10.94 -8.29 -10.89
C ILE A 67 -10.38 -9.00 -12.12
N TYR A 68 -9.39 -8.40 -12.80
CA TYR A 68 -8.79 -8.96 -14.01
C TYR A 68 -7.69 -9.98 -13.73
N THR A 69 -7.03 -9.93 -12.56
CA THR A 69 -6.04 -10.94 -12.15
C THR A 69 -6.68 -12.32 -12.03
N GLN A 70 -6.14 -13.32 -12.73
CA GLN A 70 -6.63 -14.70 -12.66
C GLN A 70 -5.90 -15.52 -11.60
N ASP A 71 -4.66 -15.14 -11.24
CA ASP A 71 -3.86 -15.84 -10.24
C ASP A 71 -4.51 -15.74 -8.84
N VAL A 72 -4.79 -16.93 -8.27
CA VAL A 72 -5.49 -17.07 -6.99
C VAL A 72 -4.66 -16.54 -5.82
N LEU A 73 -3.34 -16.72 -5.86
CA LEU A 73 -2.43 -16.27 -4.82
C LEU A 73 -2.26 -14.74 -4.86
N ALA A 74 -2.20 -14.14 -6.04
CA ALA A 74 -2.22 -12.70 -6.22
C ALA A 74 -3.53 -12.08 -5.73
N LYS A 75 -4.69 -12.69 -6.04
CA LYS A 75 -5.98 -12.27 -5.46
C LYS A 75 -6.00 -12.39 -3.93
N ARG A 76 -5.37 -13.42 -3.37
CA ARG A 76 -5.22 -13.58 -1.92
C ARG A 76 -4.41 -12.44 -1.31
N LEU A 77 -3.34 -11.98 -1.95
CA LEU A 77 -2.57 -10.81 -1.50
C LEU A 77 -3.45 -9.56 -1.38
N ALA A 78 -4.28 -9.27 -2.38
CA ALA A 78 -5.20 -8.13 -2.33
C ALA A 78 -6.21 -8.24 -1.17
N LYS A 79 -6.71 -9.45 -0.90
CA LYS A 79 -7.60 -9.71 0.26
C LYS A 79 -6.88 -9.56 1.60
N LEU A 80 -5.64 -10.04 1.71
CA LEU A 80 -4.81 -9.88 2.90
C LEU A 80 -4.45 -8.41 3.15
N PHE A 81 -4.14 -7.65 2.09
CA PHE A 81 -4.02 -6.20 2.13
C PHE A 81 -5.30 -5.57 2.74
N LEU A 82 -6.48 -5.87 2.21
CA LEU A 82 -7.72 -5.30 2.74
C LEU A 82 -7.99 -5.73 4.19
N GLY A 83 -7.80 -7.01 4.51
CA GLY A 83 -8.01 -7.54 5.86
C GLY A 83 -7.09 -6.88 6.89
N THR A 84 -5.81 -6.73 6.58
CA THR A 84 -4.84 -6.04 7.46
C THR A 84 -5.12 -4.53 7.57
N LEU A 85 -5.62 -3.89 6.51
CA LEU A 85 -6.06 -2.48 6.58
C LEU A 85 -7.21 -2.32 7.58
N LEU A 86 -8.22 -3.18 7.48
CA LEU A 86 -9.41 -3.13 8.34
C LEU A 86 -9.06 -3.46 9.80
N LEU A 87 -8.31 -4.54 10.03
CA LEU A 87 -7.88 -4.93 11.37
C LEU A 87 -6.98 -3.88 12.01
N GLY A 88 -6.00 -3.37 11.26
CA GLY A 88 -5.21 -2.23 11.69
C GLY A 88 -6.11 -1.07 12.09
N SER A 89 -7.00 -0.64 11.19
CA SER A 89 -7.79 0.58 11.40
C SER A 89 -8.66 0.44 12.64
N LEU A 90 -9.23 -0.75 12.84
CA LEU A 90 -9.99 -1.09 14.04
C LEU A 90 -9.12 -0.95 15.31
N VAL A 91 -7.97 -1.63 15.40
CA VAL A 91 -7.14 -1.57 16.62
C VAL A 91 -6.61 -0.17 16.88
N GLY A 92 -6.23 0.58 15.84
CA GLY A 92 -5.74 1.95 15.98
C GLY A 92 -6.81 2.95 16.40
N VAL A 93 -8.06 2.77 15.93
CA VAL A 93 -9.20 3.61 16.36
C VAL A 93 -9.64 3.23 17.77
N CYS A 94 -9.77 1.94 18.08
CA CYS A 94 -10.15 1.47 19.41
C CYS A 94 -9.16 1.96 20.48
N ASP A 95 -7.86 1.84 20.23
CA ASP A 95 -6.81 2.32 21.15
C ASP A 95 -6.92 3.83 21.41
N ARG A 96 -7.21 4.62 20.36
CA ARG A 96 -7.38 6.07 20.49
C ARG A 96 -8.66 6.45 21.23
N VAL A 97 -9.78 5.79 20.96
CA VAL A 97 -11.09 6.13 21.52
C VAL A 97 -11.21 5.66 22.98
N PHE A 98 -10.74 4.45 23.28
CA PHE A 98 -10.87 3.80 24.58
C PHE A 98 -9.57 3.83 25.40
N CYS A 99 -8.67 4.77 25.09
CA CYS A 99 -7.34 4.87 25.72
C CYS A 99 -7.42 4.91 27.26
N LYS A 100 -8.38 5.65 27.81
CA LYS A 100 -8.53 5.83 29.26
C LYS A 100 -8.99 4.55 29.96
N GLU A 101 -9.81 3.76 29.29
CA GLU A 101 -10.36 2.50 29.78
C GLU A 101 -9.31 1.38 29.66
N ILE A 102 -8.69 1.26 28.48
CA ILE A 102 -7.68 0.23 28.17
C ILE A 102 -6.42 0.42 29.03
N SER A 103 -5.99 1.66 29.28
CA SER A 103 -4.81 1.94 30.11
C SER A 103 -4.96 1.51 31.58
N ARG A 104 -6.19 1.26 32.04
CA ARG A 104 -6.48 0.78 33.39
C ARG A 104 -6.57 -0.74 33.48
N TRP A 105 -6.52 -1.45 32.36
CA TRP A 105 -6.60 -2.91 32.37
C TRP A 105 -5.33 -3.53 32.98
N PRO A 106 -5.43 -4.71 33.59
CA PRO A 106 -4.25 -5.43 34.11
C PRO A 106 -3.19 -5.71 33.04
N ILE A 107 -3.60 -5.81 31.77
CA ILE A 107 -2.73 -5.99 30.61
C ILE A 107 -3.14 -4.98 29.54
N ASN A 108 -2.20 -4.14 29.12
CA ASN A 108 -2.40 -3.20 28.01
C ASN A 108 -2.05 -3.91 26.67
N PRO A 109 -3.01 -4.06 25.74
CA PRO A 109 -2.77 -4.72 24.45
C PRO A 109 -1.91 -3.90 23.48
N GLN A 110 -1.55 -2.65 23.82
CA GLN A 110 -0.74 -1.75 22.99
C GLN A 110 -1.33 -1.60 21.58
N GLY A 111 -2.59 -1.16 21.47
CA GLY A 111 -3.32 -1.16 20.21
C GLY A 111 -2.65 -0.30 19.12
N HIS A 112 -1.96 0.78 19.50
CA HIS A 112 -1.14 1.56 18.57
C HIS A 112 0.08 0.79 18.03
N ALA A 113 0.71 -0.05 18.84
CA ALA A 113 1.78 -0.93 18.38
C ALA A 113 1.24 -2.00 17.43
N LEU A 114 0.10 -2.61 17.76
CA LEU A 114 -0.59 -3.56 16.87
C LEU A 114 -1.01 -2.91 15.56
N TRP A 115 -1.45 -1.65 15.59
CA TRP A 115 -1.69 -0.86 14.37
C TRP A 115 -0.46 -0.82 13.47
N HIS A 116 0.73 -0.53 14.01
CA HIS A 116 1.96 -0.55 13.21
C HIS A 116 2.28 -1.92 12.62
N VAL A 117 2.06 -3.00 13.37
CA VAL A 117 2.24 -4.38 12.88
C VAL A 117 1.30 -4.67 11.70
N PHE A 118 0.00 -4.39 11.85
CA PHE A 118 -0.96 -4.59 10.77
C PHE A 118 -0.68 -3.69 9.56
N MET A 119 -0.29 -2.43 9.78
CA MET A 119 0.07 -1.53 8.68
C MET A 119 1.35 -1.97 7.97
N GLY A 120 2.31 -2.57 8.67
CA GLY A 120 3.49 -3.18 8.07
C GLY A 120 3.14 -4.33 7.12
N PHE A 121 2.29 -5.26 7.58
CA PHE A 121 1.78 -6.33 6.71
C PHE A 121 0.91 -5.80 5.57
N ASN A 122 0.08 -4.78 5.83
CA ASN A 122 -0.73 -4.13 4.82
C ASN A 122 0.13 -3.60 3.66
N SER A 123 1.16 -2.79 3.99
CA SER A 123 2.14 -2.29 3.03
C SER A 123 2.85 -3.41 2.29
N TYR A 124 3.24 -4.49 2.99
CA TYR A 124 3.88 -5.64 2.36
C TYR A 124 2.98 -6.31 1.31
N PHE A 125 1.72 -6.61 1.65
CA PHE A 125 0.79 -7.26 0.75
C PHE A 125 0.39 -6.37 -0.43
N ALA A 126 0.18 -5.07 -0.19
CA ALA A 126 -0.09 -4.09 -1.25
C ALA A 126 1.06 -4.03 -2.27
N ASN A 127 2.30 -3.86 -1.80
CA ASN A 127 3.47 -3.81 -2.67
C ASN A 127 3.66 -5.11 -3.45
N THR A 128 3.50 -6.26 -2.79
CA THR A 128 3.65 -7.58 -3.44
C THR A 128 2.60 -7.78 -4.53
N PHE A 129 1.34 -7.41 -4.26
CA PHE A 129 0.27 -7.45 -5.27
C PHE A 129 0.56 -6.50 -6.44
N LEU A 130 0.98 -5.26 -6.17
CA LEU A 130 1.28 -4.29 -7.21
C LEU A 130 2.51 -4.66 -8.04
N MET A 131 3.52 -5.30 -7.44
CA MET A 131 4.64 -5.90 -8.18
C MET A 131 4.16 -6.96 -9.16
N PHE A 132 3.23 -7.83 -8.74
CA PHE A 132 2.61 -8.83 -9.60
C PHE A 132 1.89 -8.15 -10.78
N CYS A 133 0.99 -7.20 -10.50
CA CYS A 133 0.27 -6.47 -11.53
C CYS A 133 1.23 -5.74 -12.49
N ARG A 134 2.31 -5.14 -11.97
CA ARG A 134 3.29 -4.44 -12.80
C ARG A 134 4.01 -5.40 -13.74
N ALA A 135 4.36 -6.58 -13.27
CA ALA A 135 4.98 -7.60 -14.11
C ALA A 135 4.02 -8.06 -15.22
N GLU A 136 2.73 -8.28 -14.91
CA GLU A 136 1.72 -8.59 -15.93
C GLU A 136 1.58 -7.46 -16.97
N GLN A 137 1.51 -6.19 -16.52
CA GLN A 137 1.46 -5.03 -17.41
C GLN A 137 2.66 -4.95 -18.37
N ARG A 138 3.81 -5.50 -17.99
CA ARG A 138 5.03 -5.55 -18.80
C ARG A 138 5.09 -6.78 -19.73
N GLY A 139 4.06 -7.62 -19.71
CA GLY A 139 4.02 -8.87 -20.47
C GLY A 139 4.94 -9.95 -19.91
N TRP A 140 5.32 -9.87 -18.64
CA TRP A 140 6.11 -10.90 -17.97
C TRP A 140 5.21 -12.00 -17.41
N SER A 141 5.80 -13.12 -16.99
CA SER A 141 5.09 -14.22 -16.32
C SER A 141 5.39 -14.21 -14.82
N PRO A 142 4.74 -13.34 -14.01
CA PRO A 142 4.92 -13.34 -12.58
C PRO A 142 4.21 -14.54 -11.94
N LYS A 143 4.80 -15.04 -10.84
CA LYS A 143 4.18 -16.05 -9.97
C LYS A 143 4.34 -15.64 -8.53
N VAL A 144 3.30 -15.80 -7.73
CA VAL A 144 3.41 -15.66 -6.27
C VAL A 144 3.92 -16.97 -5.70
N VAL A 145 4.99 -16.89 -4.91
CA VAL A 145 5.67 -18.03 -4.28
C VAL A 145 5.93 -17.69 -2.81
N TYR A 146 6.23 -18.69 -1.98
CA TYR A 146 6.37 -18.51 -0.53
C TYR A 146 7.79 -18.79 -0.06
N LEU A 147 8.43 -17.80 0.56
CA LEU A 147 9.68 -17.98 1.28
C LEU A 147 9.38 -18.72 2.59
N LEU A 148 10.09 -19.82 2.82
CA LEU A 148 9.90 -20.73 3.97
C LEU A 148 8.44 -21.23 4.13
N GLY A 149 7.66 -21.23 3.05
CA GLY A 149 6.25 -21.63 3.08
C GLY A 149 5.29 -20.60 3.71
N VAL A 150 5.78 -19.45 4.18
CA VAL A 150 4.98 -18.48 4.96
C VAL A 150 4.90 -17.11 4.28
N LEU A 151 6.02 -16.56 3.82
CA LEU A 151 6.08 -15.16 3.38
C LEU A 151 5.94 -15.08 1.84
N PRO A 152 4.85 -14.51 1.31
CA PRO A 152 4.61 -14.49 -0.14
C PRO A 152 5.47 -13.43 -0.84
N TYR A 153 6.14 -13.79 -1.93
CA TYR A 153 6.88 -12.88 -2.79
C TYR A 153 6.59 -13.16 -4.27
N VAL A 154 6.89 -12.19 -5.13
CA VAL A 154 6.70 -12.34 -6.59
C VAL A 154 8.00 -12.81 -7.22
N LYS A 155 7.98 -14.01 -7.82
CA LYS A 155 9.01 -14.46 -8.75
C LYS A 155 8.66 -13.95 -10.14
N ILE A 156 9.61 -13.30 -10.80
CA ILE A 156 9.45 -12.77 -12.17
C ILE A 156 10.43 -13.49 -13.07
N GLU A 157 9.92 -14.16 -14.11
CA GLU A 157 10.73 -14.67 -15.21
C GLU A 157 10.76 -13.62 -16.32
N LYS A 158 11.91 -12.94 -16.46
CA LYS A 158 12.10 -11.90 -17.49
C LYS A 158 12.45 -12.55 -18.83
N PRO A 159 11.89 -12.07 -19.96
CA PRO A 159 12.37 -12.45 -21.27
C PRO A 159 13.85 -12.09 -21.42
N LYS A 160 14.64 -12.93 -22.09
CA LYS A 160 16.10 -12.72 -22.26
C LYS A 160 16.47 -11.50 -23.13
N SER A 161 15.50 -10.82 -23.74
CA SER A 161 15.72 -9.81 -24.78
C SER A 161 14.93 -8.50 -24.57
N GLN A 162 14.82 -8.02 -23.33
CA GLN A 162 14.24 -6.69 -23.03
C GLN A 162 15.30 -5.70 -22.54
#